data_AF-A0A2K0IFL5-F1
#
_entry.id   AF-A0A2K0IFL5-F1
#
_cell.length_a   1.000
_cell.length_b   1.000
_cell.length_c   1.000
_cell.angle_alpha   90.00
_cell.angle_beta   90.00
_cell.angle_gamma   90.00
#
_symmetry.space_group_name_H-M   'P 1'
#
loop_
_entity.id
_entity.type
_entity.pdbx_description
1 polymer ?
#
loop_
_entity_poly.entity_id
_entity_poly.type
_entity_poly.pdbx_seq_one_letter_code
_entity_poly.pdbx_strand_id
1 'polypeptide(L)'
;MGVAYVFSKIQPKATMIATITLVFVALALYLVPGLGLIFALFATIPGIVLWNKSIQSFGISALITVIITTVLGNTFVLSAIILVLIASLIIGQLLKERTSKERILYVTTVAMSLISLIAFMLLQTFGRIPPSASIVKPFKQTLHEAITMSGADANMTQILEEGFRQATVQLPGFIIIITFLIVLINLIVTFPILRKFKIATPVFKPLFAWQMSGILLWIYIIVIICLLFTGQPSVFQSILLNFQLVLSLVMYIQGLSVIHFFGKAKGLPNAVTILLLVIGTILTPTTHIVGLLGVIDLSLNLKRIMKNNSKK
;
A
#
# COMPACT_ATOMS: atom_id res chain seq x y z
N MET A 1 25.69 0.27 -29.87
CA MET A 1 24.42 0.84 -30.38
C MET A 1 24.55 2.35 -30.33
N GLY A 2 24.51 3.03 -31.48
CA GLY A 2 24.77 4.48 -31.57
C GLY A 2 23.65 5.32 -30.96
N VAL A 3 24.01 6.50 -30.46
CA VAL A 3 23.11 7.49 -29.84
C VAL A 3 21.89 7.80 -30.74
N ALA A 4 22.08 7.91 -32.06
CA ALA A 4 21.01 8.13 -33.03
C ALA A 4 19.91 7.05 -33.04
N TYR A 5 20.24 5.78 -32.76
CA TYR A 5 19.26 4.69 -32.69
C TYR A 5 18.39 4.75 -31.43
N VAL A 6 18.90 5.38 -30.36
CA VAL A 6 18.12 5.61 -29.14
C VAL A 6 17.09 6.72 -29.39
N PHE A 7 17.49 7.81 -30.05
CA PHE A 7 16.60 8.93 -30.33
C PHE A 7 15.50 8.59 -31.36
N SER A 8 15.74 7.65 -32.29
CA SER A 8 14.74 7.25 -33.29
C SER A 8 13.51 6.53 -32.69
N LYS A 9 13.62 6.01 -31.46
CA LYS A 9 12.51 5.34 -30.75
C LYS A 9 11.64 6.30 -29.95
N ILE A 10 11.98 7.59 -29.89
CA ILE A 10 11.21 8.59 -29.16
C ILE A 10 9.92 8.92 -29.93
N GLN A 11 8.81 8.99 -29.20
CA GLN A 11 7.52 9.45 -29.71
C GLN A 11 7.22 10.86 -29.16
N PRO A 12 7.56 11.95 -29.87
CA PRO A 12 7.58 13.30 -29.30
C PRO A 12 6.22 13.75 -28.77
N LYS A 13 5.14 13.50 -29.52
CA LYS A 13 3.77 13.85 -29.12
C LYS A 13 3.36 13.16 -27.81
N ALA A 14 3.68 11.86 -27.68
CA ALA A 14 3.37 11.11 -26.47
C ALA A 14 4.21 11.58 -25.28
N THR A 15 5.51 11.84 -25.50
CA THR A 15 6.42 12.38 -24.48
C THR A 15 5.92 13.72 -23.96
N MET A 16 5.51 14.64 -24.84
CA MET A 16 5.04 15.97 -24.46
C MET A 16 3.77 15.90 -23.60
N ILE A 17 2.76 15.14 -24.04
CA ILE A 17 1.50 14.98 -23.29
C ILE A 17 1.76 14.36 -21.92
N ALA A 18 2.57 13.30 -21.86
CA ALA A 18 2.89 12.64 -20.59
C ALA A 18 3.65 13.56 -19.63
N THR A 19 4.61 14.34 -20.14
CA THR A 19 5.39 15.29 -19.33
C THR A 19 4.50 16.39 -18.78
N ILE A 20 3.63 16.97 -19.62
CA ILE A 20 2.67 17.99 -19.17
C ILE A 20 1.76 17.43 -18.07
N THR A 21 1.23 16.22 -18.24
CA THR A 21 0.40 15.58 -17.22
C THR A 21 1.16 15.36 -15.91
N LEU A 22 2.39 14.85 -15.96
CA LEU A 22 3.20 14.62 -14.76
C LEU A 22 3.57 15.93 -14.04
N VAL A 23 3.91 16.97 -14.80
CA VAL A 23 4.19 18.32 -14.27
C VAL A 23 2.93 18.93 -13.66
N PHE A 24 1.77 18.75 -14.30
CA PHE A 24 0.48 19.19 -13.74
C PHE A 24 0.20 18.52 -12.39
N VAL A 25 0.44 17.21 -12.27
CA VAL A 25 0.30 16.50 -10.98
C VAL A 25 1.28 17.05 -9.94
N ALA A 26 2.53 17.32 -10.32
CA ALA A 26 3.51 17.92 -9.43
C ALA A 26 3.08 19.30 -8.93
N LEU A 27 2.56 20.15 -9.82
CA LEU A 27 2.03 21.47 -9.48
C LEU A 27 0.80 21.35 -8.58
N ALA A 28 -0.11 20.41 -8.84
CA ALA A 28 -1.26 20.17 -7.99
C ALA A 28 -0.86 19.71 -6.58
N LEU A 29 0.14 18.83 -6.47
CA LEU A 29 0.72 18.42 -5.18
C LEU A 29 1.38 19.58 -4.44
N TYR A 30 1.99 20.52 -5.17
CA TYR A 30 2.61 21.70 -4.58
C TYR A 30 1.57 22.73 -4.09
N LEU A 31 0.58 23.05 -4.92
CA LEU A 31 -0.40 24.12 -4.65
C LEU A 31 -1.51 23.68 -3.71
N VAL A 32 -2.05 22.47 -3.91
CA VAL A 32 -3.17 21.94 -3.13
C VAL A 32 -2.89 20.45 -2.82
N PRO A 33 -2.06 20.16 -1.80
CA PRO A 33 -1.58 18.80 -1.52
C PRO A 33 -2.66 17.73 -1.47
N GLY A 34 -3.82 18.04 -0.88
CA GLY A 34 -4.97 17.12 -0.84
C GLY A 34 -5.50 16.71 -2.22
N LEU A 35 -5.71 17.69 -3.12
CA LEU A 35 -6.11 17.41 -4.50
C LEU A 35 -4.98 16.76 -5.29
N GLY A 36 -3.73 17.18 -5.06
CA GLY A 36 -2.56 16.59 -5.68
C GLY A 36 -2.42 15.09 -5.38
N LEU A 37 -2.72 14.65 -4.15
CA LEU A 37 -2.71 13.23 -3.78
C LEU A 37 -3.77 12.43 -4.56
N ILE A 38 -4.95 13.02 -4.80
CA ILE A 38 -5.99 12.38 -5.63
C ILE A 38 -5.48 12.24 -7.06
N PHE A 39 -4.89 13.28 -7.64
CA PHE A 39 -4.30 13.21 -8.98
C PHE A 39 -3.10 12.26 -9.06
N ALA A 40 -2.33 12.12 -7.99
CA ALA A 40 -1.21 11.18 -7.91
C ALA A 40 -1.64 9.72 -8.09
N LEU A 41 -2.88 9.36 -7.73
CA LEU A 41 -3.45 8.03 -8.00
C LEU A 41 -3.57 7.73 -9.51
N PHE A 42 -3.67 8.76 -10.34
CA PHE A 42 -3.74 8.63 -11.81
C PHE A 42 -2.38 8.88 -12.48
N ALA A 43 -1.42 9.43 -11.75
CA ALA A 43 -0.15 9.88 -12.30
C ALA A 43 0.74 8.75 -12.83
N THR A 44 0.47 7.50 -12.46
CA THR A 44 1.17 6.35 -13.03
C THR A 44 0.76 6.05 -14.48
N ILE A 45 -0.42 6.51 -14.92
CA ILE A 45 -0.94 6.27 -16.28
C ILE A 45 0.03 6.77 -17.37
N PRO A 46 0.42 8.06 -17.43
CA PRO A 46 1.33 8.55 -18.46
C PRO A 46 2.68 7.81 -18.45
N GLY A 47 3.21 7.51 -17.26
CA GLY A 47 4.45 6.76 -17.09
C GLY A 47 4.34 5.33 -17.64
N ILE A 48 3.29 4.59 -17.29
CA ILE A 48 3.06 3.21 -17.75
C ILE A 48 2.85 3.17 -19.27
N VAL A 49 2.09 4.13 -19.81
CA VAL A 49 1.84 4.25 -21.26
C VAL A 49 3.14 4.50 -22.01
N LEU A 50 3.97 5.44 -21.54
CA LEU A 50 5.27 5.67 -22.14
C LEU A 50 6.17 4.44 -22.02
N TRP A 51 6.27 3.81 -20.85
CA TRP A 51 7.08 2.60 -20.67
C TRP A 51 6.71 1.50 -21.67
N ASN A 52 5.41 1.32 -21.94
CA ASN A 52 4.91 0.32 -22.89
C ASN A 52 5.16 0.68 -24.35
N LYS A 53 5.09 1.98 -24.71
CA LYS A 53 5.29 2.44 -26.09
C LYS A 53 6.75 2.68 -26.45
N SER A 54 7.49 3.38 -25.59
CA SER A 54 8.88 3.76 -25.78
C SER A 54 9.55 4.07 -24.43
N ILE A 55 10.49 3.20 -24.04
CA ILE A 55 11.28 3.35 -22.80
C ILE A 55 12.10 4.64 -22.85
N GLN A 56 12.55 5.06 -24.04
CA GLN A 56 13.29 6.30 -24.25
C GLN A 56 12.42 7.53 -23.99
N SER A 57 11.19 7.54 -24.51
CA SER A 57 10.21 8.60 -24.21
C SER A 57 9.91 8.68 -22.71
N PHE A 58 9.78 7.53 -22.03
CA PHE A 58 9.61 7.49 -20.57
C PHE A 58 10.80 8.15 -19.86
N GLY A 59 12.03 7.78 -20.21
CA GLY A 59 13.24 8.34 -19.59
C GLY A 59 13.35 9.86 -19.74
N ILE A 60 13.06 10.39 -20.93
CA ILE A 60 13.08 11.84 -21.18
C ILE A 60 11.98 12.55 -20.39
N SER A 61 10.75 12.02 -20.42
CA SER A 61 9.63 12.61 -19.67
C SER A 61 9.89 12.60 -18.16
N ALA A 62 10.43 11.50 -17.64
CA ALA A 62 10.84 11.37 -16.25
C ALA A 62 11.92 12.39 -15.88
N LEU A 63 12.97 12.52 -16.70
CA LEU A 63 14.06 13.47 -16.47
C LEU A 63 13.55 14.91 -16.43
N ILE A 64 12.76 15.33 -17.41
CA ILE A 64 12.20 16.68 -17.47
C ILE A 64 11.30 16.94 -16.26
N THR A 65 10.43 15.99 -15.91
CA THR A 65 9.53 16.13 -14.74
C THR A 65 10.33 16.28 -13.45
N VAL A 66 11.38 15.46 -13.25
CA VAL A 66 12.24 15.52 -12.07
C VAL A 66 12.97 16.85 -11.99
N ILE A 67 13.55 17.35 -13.09
CA ILE A 67 14.21 18.66 -13.14
C ILE A 67 13.23 19.76 -12.72
N ILE A 68 12.04 19.81 -13.34
CA ILE A 68 11.01 20.81 -13.02
C ILE A 68 10.60 20.72 -11.55
N THR A 69 10.36 19.52 -11.03
CA THR A 69 9.97 19.35 -9.61
C THR A 69 11.09 19.72 -8.64
N THR A 70 12.35 19.58 -9.05
CA THR A 70 13.51 20.00 -8.25
C THR A 70 13.57 21.53 -8.17
N VAL A 71 13.28 22.22 -9.28
CA VAL A 71 13.20 23.69 -9.33
C VAL A 71 12.08 24.24 -8.44
N LEU A 72 10.99 23.49 -8.21
CA LEU A 72 9.94 23.88 -7.24
C LEU A 72 10.43 23.91 -5.78
N GLY A 73 11.59 23.31 -5.47
CA GLY A 73 12.21 23.37 -4.14
C GLY A 73 11.47 22.59 -3.04
N ASN A 74 10.44 21.81 -3.37
CA ASN A 74 9.64 21.08 -2.39
C ASN A 74 10.02 19.59 -2.34
N THR A 75 10.68 19.17 -1.25
CA THR A 75 11.15 17.79 -1.03
C THR A 75 10.01 16.77 -1.13
N PHE A 76 8.83 17.06 -0.57
CA PHE A 76 7.70 16.15 -0.59
C PHE A 76 7.20 15.89 -2.01
N VAL A 77 7.05 16.96 -2.80
CA VAL A 77 6.62 16.86 -4.21
C VAL A 77 7.64 16.07 -5.04
N LEU A 78 8.93 16.35 -4.86
CA LEU A 78 10.00 15.64 -5.54
C LEU A 78 9.98 14.13 -5.20
N SER A 79 9.90 13.79 -3.91
CA SER A 79 9.81 12.40 -3.47
C SER A 79 8.57 11.70 -4.04
N ALA A 80 7.41 12.35 -4.00
CA ALA A 80 6.18 11.79 -4.54
C ALA A 80 6.29 11.50 -6.06
N ILE A 81 6.85 12.42 -6.84
CA ILE A 81 7.02 12.24 -8.28
C ILE A 81 8.01 11.12 -8.60
N ILE A 82 9.13 11.04 -7.87
CA ILE A 82 10.09 9.93 -8.04
C ILE A 82 9.40 8.59 -7.76
N LEU A 83 8.60 8.49 -6.69
CA LEU A 83 7.86 7.28 -6.38
C LEU A 83 6.83 6.93 -7.46
N VAL A 84 6.11 7.92 -8.00
CA VAL A 84 5.17 7.72 -9.12
C VAL A 84 5.89 7.19 -10.36
N LEU A 85 7.05 7.75 -10.70
CA LEU A 85 7.84 7.32 -11.85
C LEU A 85 8.36 5.89 -11.68
N ILE A 86 8.88 5.54 -10.50
CA ILE A 86 9.35 4.18 -10.23
C ILE A 86 8.19 3.18 -10.23
N ALA A 87 7.05 3.51 -9.60
CA ALA A 87 5.86 2.69 -9.64
C ALA A 87 5.38 2.47 -11.09
N SER A 88 5.43 3.52 -11.92
CA SER A 88 5.07 3.42 -13.34
C SER A 88 5.98 2.47 -14.11
N LEU A 89 7.29 2.50 -13.82
CA LEU A 89 8.27 1.59 -14.40
C LEU A 89 7.96 0.14 -14.00
N ILE A 90 7.81 -0.12 -12.70
CA ILE A 90 7.58 -1.48 -12.17
C ILE A 90 6.27 -2.06 -12.73
N ILE A 91 5.17 -1.33 -12.61
CA ILE A 91 3.87 -1.77 -13.13
C ILE A 91 3.94 -1.94 -14.65
N GLY A 92 4.55 -0.98 -15.35
CA GLY A 92 4.71 -1.03 -16.81
C GLY A 92 5.50 -2.24 -17.28
N GLN A 93 6.58 -2.60 -16.58
CA GLN A 93 7.41 -3.77 -16.88
C GLN A 93 6.64 -5.08 -16.63
N LEU A 94 5.98 -5.20 -15.48
CA LEU A 94 5.21 -6.39 -15.14
C LEU A 94 3.99 -6.61 -16.07
N LEU A 95 3.44 -5.53 -16.65
CA LEU A 95 2.41 -5.62 -17.69
C LEU A 95 2.97 -6.16 -19.02
N LYS A 96 4.20 -5.77 -19.41
CA LYS A 96 4.87 -6.36 -20.59
C LYS A 96 5.12 -7.85 -20.43
N GLU A 97 5.48 -8.26 -19.21
CA GLU A 97 5.70 -9.66 -18.83
C GLU A 97 4.39 -10.47 -18.68
N ARG A 98 3.22 -9.86 -18.94
CA ARG A 98 1.90 -10.51 -18.85
C ARG A 98 1.62 -11.16 -17.48
N THR A 99 2.16 -10.58 -16.41
CA THR A 99 1.98 -11.11 -15.06
C THR A 99 0.54 -10.95 -14.56
N SER A 100 0.14 -11.75 -13.56
CA SER A 100 -1.19 -11.63 -12.96
C SER A 100 -1.34 -10.37 -12.12
N LYS A 101 -2.57 -9.88 -11.93
CA LYS A 101 -2.81 -8.63 -11.21
C LYS A 101 -2.37 -8.69 -9.74
N GLU A 102 -2.50 -9.86 -9.11
CA GLU A 102 -2.05 -10.10 -7.74
C GLU A 102 -0.52 -10.04 -7.63
N ARG A 103 0.18 -10.58 -8.63
CA ARG A 103 1.65 -10.49 -8.68
C ARG A 103 2.10 -9.05 -8.87
N ILE A 104 1.41 -8.28 -9.72
CA ILE A 104 1.68 -6.84 -9.87
C ILE A 104 1.47 -6.11 -8.55
N LEU A 105 0.36 -6.37 -7.86
CA LEU A 105 0.06 -5.78 -6.54
C LEU A 105 1.17 -6.10 -5.53
N TYR A 106 1.53 -7.38 -5.36
CA TYR A 106 2.53 -7.80 -4.39
C TYR A 106 3.93 -7.24 -4.70
N VAL A 107 4.42 -7.43 -5.93
CA VAL A 107 5.77 -6.99 -6.31
C VAL A 107 5.90 -5.47 -6.24
N THR A 108 4.89 -4.74 -6.72
CA THR A 108 4.90 -3.27 -6.64
C THR A 108 4.81 -2.80 -5.19
N THR A 109 3.97 -3.41 -4.35
CA THR A 109 3.88 -3.06 -2.92
C THR A 109 5.21 -3.28 -2.21
N VAL A 110 5.86 -4.43 -2.40
CA VAL A 110 7.15 -4.73 -1.75
C VAL A 110 8.22 -3.75 -2.21
N ALA A 111 8.38 -3.56 -3.52
CA ALA A 111 9.38 -2.65 -4.06
C ALA A 111 9.15 -1.20 -3.60
N MET A 112 7.91 -0.71 -3.72
CA MET A 112 7.57 0.66 -3.31
C MET A 112 7.70 0.86 -1.80
N SER A 113 7.39 -0.16 -0.99
CA SER A 113 7.57 -0.09 0.46
C SER A 113 9.05 0.01 0.82
N LEU A 114 9.91 -0.82 0.24
CA LEU A 114 11.36 -0.78 0.47
C LEU A 114 11.94 0.57 0.05
N ILE A 115 11.59 1.06 -1.15
CA ILE A 115 12.06 2.36 -1.65
C ILE A 115 11.57 3.50 -0.74
N SER A 116 10.31 3.47 -0.31
CA SER A 116 9.74 4.51 0.56
C SER A 116 10.39 4.51 1.95
N LEU A 117 10.68 3.33 2.52
CA LEU A 117 11.37 3.22 3.80
C LEU A 117 12.82 3.72 3.71
N ILE A 118 13.55 3.34 2.65
CA ILE A 118 14.91 3.83 2.41
C ILE A 118 14.89 5.35 2.23
N ALA A 119 13.99 5.87 1.41
CA ALA A 119 13.83 7.31 1.20
C ALA A 119 13.50 8.03 2.52
N PHE A 120 12.58 7.49 3.32
CA PHE A 120 12.19 8.03 4.61
C PHE A 120 13.37 8.06 5.60
N MET A 121 14.20 7.01 5.64
CA MET A 121 15.42 6.98 6.46
C MET A 121 16.45 8.01 5.98
N LEU A 122 16.74 8.06 4.67
CA LEU A 122 17.71 9.00 4.10
C LEU A 122 17.29 10.46 4.33
N LEU A 123 16.01 10.78 4.08
CA LEU A 123 15.50 12.14 4.27
C LEU A 123 15.57 12.58 5.74
N GLN A 124 15.36 11.66 6.70
CA GLN A 124 15.57 11.96 8.12
C GLN A 124 17.05 12.18 8.44
N THR A 125 17.95 11.32 7.94
CA THR A 125 19.40 11.45 8.17
C THR A 125 19.95 12.78 7.64
N PHE A 126 19.43 13.26 6.51
CA PHE A 126 19.81 14.55 5.93
C PHE A 126 19.01 15.73 6.48
N GLY A 127 18.18 15.55 7.52
CA GLY A 127 17.40 16.61 8.15
C GLY A 127 16.34 17.26 7.26
N ARG A 128 15.92 16.58 6.18
CA ARG A 128 14.92 17.10 5.22
C ARG A 128 13.49 16.87 5.67
N ILE A 129 13.26 15.92 6.57
CA ILE A 129 11.96 15.66 7.20
C ILE A 129 12.14 15.49 8.72
N PRO A 130 11.12 15.82 9.53
CA PRO A 130 11.22 15.71 10.98
C PRO A 130 11.32 14.25 11.44
N PRO A 131 11.91 13.99 12.62
CA PRO A 131 11.93 12.65 13.21
C PRO A 131 10.52 12.07 13.40
N SER A 132 10.40 10.74 13.37
CA SER A 132 9.13 10.00 13.57
C SER A 132 8.30 10.51 14.75
N ALA A 133 8.94 10.80 15.90
CA ALA A 133 8.26 11.28 17.11
C ALA A 133 7.58 12.64 16.90
N SER A 134 8.18 13.52 16.09
CA SER A 134 7.63 14.84 15.79
C SER A 134 6.45 14.77 14.82
N ILE A 135 6.33 13.71 14.02
CA ILE A 135 5.18 13.48 13.13
C ILE A 135 3.92 13.16 13.95
N VAL A 136 4.07 12.41 15.04
CA VAL A 136 2.95 11.96 15.89
C VAL A 136 2.59 13.00 16.97
N LYS A 137 3.52 13.91 17.31
CA LYS A 137 3.33 14.90 18.38
C LYS A 137 2.06 15.77 18.25
N PRO A 138 1.71 16.32 17.07
CA PRO A 138 0.48 17.11 16.94
C PRO A 138 -0.77 16.29 17.26
N PHE A 139 -0.83 15.04 16.78
CA PHE A 139 -1.94 14.13 17.10
C PHE A 139 -2.00 13.79 18.59
N LYS A 140 -0.83 13.61 19.23
CA LYS A 140 -0.75 13.41 20.69
C LYS A 140 -1.33 14.60 21.45
N GLN A 141 -0.97 15.82 21.07
CA GLN A 141 -1.45 17.03 21.73
C GLN A 141 -2.95 17.22 21.57
N THR A 142 -3.47 17.11 20.34
CA THR A 142 -4.92 17.26 20.09
C THR A 142 -5.75 16.23 20.84
N LEU A 143 -5.32 14.96 20.87
CA LEU A 143 -6.04 13.94 21.62
C LEU A 143 -5.93 14.19 23.13
N HIS A 144 -4.75 14.53 23.64
CA HIS A 144 -4.57 14.85 25.06
C HIS A 144 -5.50 15.98 25.51
N GLU A 145 -5.57 17.07 24.75
CA GLU A 145 -6.48 18.20 24.99
C GLU A 145 -7.95 17.75 25.02
N ALA A 146 -8.39 16.94 24.03
CA ALA A 146 -9.76 16.43 23.97
C ALA A 146 -10.15 15.57 25.19
N ILE A 147 -9.17 14.90 25.80
CA ILE A 147 -9.37 14.00 26.95
C ILE A 147 -9.38 14.77 28.27
N THR A 148 -8.47 15.74 28.41
CA THR A 148 -8.48 16.66 29.56
C THR A 148 -9.79 17.44 29.59
N MET A 149 -10.33 17.81 28.42
CA MET A 149 -11.64 18.47 28.29
C MET A 149 -12.83 17.53 28.57
N SER A 150 -12.70 16.23 28.37
CA SER A 150 -13.79 15.26 28.61
C SER A 150 -13.83 14.71 30.04
N GLY A 151 -12.86 15.07 30.88
CA GLY A 151 -12.77 14.63 32.28
C GLY A 151 -12.37 13.16 32.43
N ALA A 152 -11.66 12.59 31.46
CA ALA A 152 -11.28 11.17 31.50
C ALA A 152 -10.23 10.88 32.59
N ASP A 153 -10.33 9.68 33.16
CA ASP A 153 -9.48 9.21 34.26
C ASP A 153 -7.99 9.02 33.83
N ALA A 154 -7.08 9.05 34.80
CA ALA A 154 -5.63 8.91 34.61
C ALA A 154 -5.25 7.63 33.85
N ASN A 155 -6.03 6.56 34.04
CA ASN A 155 -5.84 5.29 33.33
C ASN A 155 -6.05 5.43 31.80
N MET A 156 -7.04 6.22 31.38
CA MET A 156 -7.30 6.47 29.95
C MET A 156 -6.14 7.23 29.30
N THR A 157 -5.59 8.21 30.03
CA THR A 157 -4.41 8.96 29.58
C THR A 157 -3.22 8.02 29.39
N GLN A 158 -2.95 7.11 30.33
CA GLN A 158 -1.84 6.16 30.24
C GLN A 158 -1.99 5.19 29.06
N ILE A 159 -3.20 4.64 28.84
CA ILE A 159 -3.49 3.76 27.69
C ILE A 159 -3.19 4.48 26.37
N LEU A 160 -3.53 5.75 26.27
CA LEU A 160 -3.32 6.53 25.05
C LEU A 160 -1.86 6.92 24.84
N GLU A 161 -1.14 7.27 25.90
CA GLU A 161 0.30 7.52 25.80
C GLU A 161 1.05 6.29 25.30
N GLU A 162 0.67 5.11 25.80
CA GLU A 162 1.20 3.84 25.34
C GLU A 162 0.80 3.56 23.88
N GLY A 163 -0.45 3.86 23.50
CA GLY A 163 -0.91 3.78 22.11
C GLY A 163 -0.10 4.67 21.15
N PHE A 164 0.22 5.90 21.56
CA PHE A 164 1.08 6.79 20.77
C PHE A 164 2.52 6.31 20.68
N ARG A 165 3.05 5.77 21.78
CA ARG A 165 4.38 5.14 21.79
C ARG A 165 4.43 4.01 20.78
N GLN A 166 3.45 3.11 20.80
CA GLN A 166 3.35 2.00 19.85
C GLN A 166 3.17 2.49 18.41
N ALA A 167 2.30 3.47 18.17
CA ALA A 167 2.09 4.04 16.84
C ALA A 167 3.38 4.65 16.27
N THR A 168 4.18 5.31 17.12
CA THR A 168 5.47 5.87 16.72
C THR A 168 6.48 4.79 16.34
N VAL A 169 6.53 3.69 17.11
CA VAL A 169 7.40 2.54 16.83
C VAL A 169 6.97 1.79 15.56
N GLN A 170 5.67 1.74 15.29
CA GLN A 170 5.07 1.03 14.16
C GLN A 170 4.95 1.89 12.87
N LEU A 171 5.47 3.12 12.87
CA LEU A 171 5.41 4.02 11.72
C LEU A 171 5.93 3.36 10.43
N PRO A 172 7.06 2.60 10.42
CA PRO A 172 7.48 1.85 9.24
C PRO A 172 6.43 0.85 8.72
N GLY A 173 5.74 0.15 9.61
CA GLY A 173 4.67 -0.80 9.28
C GLY A 173 3.46 -0.09 8.71
N PHE A 174 3.09 1.09 9.25
CA PHE A 174 2.05 1.92 8.64
C PHE A 174 2.42 2.41 7.24
N ILE A 175 3.69 2.76 6.99
CA ILE A 175 4.16 3.10 5.63
C ILE A 175 3.90 1.93 4.67
N ILE A 176 4.20 0.69 5.09
CA ILE A 176 3.94 -0.52 4.27
C ILE A 176 2.45 -0.69 3.99
N ILE A 177 1.60 -0.56 5.02
CA ILE A 177 0.13 -0.68 4.89
C ILE A 177 -0.43 0.39 3.95
N ILE A 178 -0.05 1.65 4.15
CA ILE A 178 -0.50 2.77 3.31
C ILE A 178 -0.01 2.57 1.88
N THR A 179 1.23 2.11 1.69
CA THR A 179 1.77 1.78 0.35
C THR A 179 0.94 0.70 -0.32
N PHE A 180 0.61 -0.38 0.39
CA PHE A 180 -0.27 -1.44 -0.11
C PHE A 180 -1.63 -0.88 -0.57
N LEU A 181 -2.27 -0.05 0.25
CA LEU A 181 -3.58 0.55 -0.08
C LEU A 181 -3.49 1.47 -1.30
N ILE A 182 -2.47 2.33 -1.36
CA ILE A 182 -2.25 3.24 -2.49
C ILE A 182 -2.02 2.44 -3.77
N VAL A 183 -1.16 1.40 -3.74
CA VAL A 183 -0.92 0.54 -4.91
C VAL A 183 -2.21 -0.18 -5.31
N LEU A 184 -2.95 -0.74 -4.35
CA LEU A 184 -4.22 -1.42 -4.64
C LEU A 184 -5.22 -0.48 -5.33
N ILE A 185 -5.43 0.72 -4.78
CA ILE A 185 -6.33 1.74 -5.36
C ILE A 185 -5.83 2.17 -6.73
N ASN A 186 -4.52 2.44 -6.87
CA ASN A 186 -3.90 2.79 -8.14
C ASN A 186 -4.18 1.72 -9.21
N LEU A 187 -3.97 0.42 -8.90
CA LEU A 187 -4.24 -0.66 -9.85
C LEU A 187 -5.73 -0.83 -10.17
N ILE A 188 -6.64 -0.50 -9.25
CA ILE A 188 -8.10 -0.52 -9.50
C ILE A 188 -8.47 0.59 -10.48
N VAL A 189 -7.95 1.80 -10.29
CA VAL A 189 -8.28 2.99 -11.07
C VAL A 189 -7.56 3.01 -12.43
N THR A 190 -6.27 2.73 -12.43
CA THR A 190 -5.39 2.87 -13.60
C THR A 190 -5.66 1.80 -14.65
N PHE A 191 -5.94 0.56 -14.27
CA PHE A 191 -6.06 -0.55 -15.24
C PHE A 191 -7.20 -0.39 -16.24
N PRO A 192 -8.43 -0.03 -15.84
CA PRO A 192 -9.51 0.27 -16.79
C PRO A 192 -9.13 1.36 -17.80
N ILE A 193 -8.37 2.37 -17.36
CA ILE A 193 -7.93 3.48 -18.21
C ILE A 193 -6.84 3.01 -19.18
N LEU A 194 -5.87 2.23 -18.72
CA LEU A 194 -4.79 1.68 -19.57
C LEU A 194 -5.31 0.83 -20.74
N ARG A 195 -6.44 0.14 -20.57
CA ARG A 195 -7.08 -0.62 -21.67
C ARG A 195 -7.46 0.29 -22.85
N LYS A 196 -7.87 1.54 -22.58
CA LYS A 196 -8.18 2.52 -23.62
C LYS A 196 -6.94 2.91 -24.45
N PHE A 197 -5.75 2.73 -23.89
CA PHE A 197 -4.47 2.94 -24.58
C PHE A 197 -3.94 1.68 -25.28
N LYS A 198 -4.79 0.65 -25.47
CA LYS A 198 -4.42 -0.66 -26.07
C LYS A 198 -3.37 -1.44 -25.27
N ILE A 199 -3.24 -1.16 -23.97
CA ILE A 199 -2.38 -1.92 -23.06
C ILE A 199 -3.24 -2.99 -22.39
N ALA A 200 -2.90 -4.27 -22.59
CA ALA A 200 -3.66 -5.35 -21.98
C ALA A 200 -3.32 -5.44 -20.48
N THR A 201 -4.35 -5.40 -19.64
CA THR A 201 -4.22 -5.47 -18.18
C THR A 201 -4.94 -6.69 -17.63
N PRO A 202 -4.37 -7.45 -16.68
CA PRO A 202 -5.06 -8.56 -16.04
C PRO A 202 -6.24 -8.08 -15.17
N VAL A 203 -7.13 -9.00 -14.80
CA VAL A 203 -8.24 -8.77 -13.87
C VAL A 203 -7.92 -9.42 -12.53
N PHE A 204 -8.34 -8.81 -11.41
CA PHE A 204 -8.18 -9.44 -10.10
C PHE A 204 -9.02 -10.71 -10.02
N LYS A 205 -8.45 -11.76 -9.42
CA LYS A 205 -9.25 -12.85 -8.87
C LYS A 205 -10.23 -12.27 -7.85
N PRO A 206 -11.47 -12.77 -7.79
CA PRO A 206 -12.41 -12.35 -6.77
C PRO A 206 -11.87 -12.71 -5.38
N LEU A 207 -12.21 -11.90 -4.37
CA LEU A 207 -11.64 -12.02 -3.03
C LEU A 207 -11.81 -13.42 -2.41
N PHE A 208 -12.92 -14.14 -2.67
CA PHE A 208 -13.11 -15.52 -2.21
C PHE A 208 -12.04 -16.51 -2.71
N ALA A 209 -11.36 -16.19 -3.81
CA ALA A 209 -10.34 -17.03 -4.44
C ALA A 209 -8.90 -16.66 -4.00
N TRP A 210 -8.74 -15.64 -3.16
CA TRP A 210 -7.43 -15.24 -2.64
C TRP A 210 -6.95 -16.27 -1.63
N GLN A 211 -5.72 -16.76 -1.76
CA GLN A 211 -5.12 -17.67 -0.79
C GLN A 211 -3.69 -17.20 -0.53
N MET A 212 -3.43 -16.75 0.69
CA MET A 212 -2.08 -16.43 1.13
C MET A 212 -1.25 -17.70 1.32
N SER A 213 0.08 -17.59 1.23
CA SER A 213 0.97 -18.73 1.41
C SER A 213 1.01 -19.17 2.88
N GLY A 214 1.00 -20.48 3.13
CA GLY A 214 1.09 -21.04 4.48
C GLY A 214 2.37 -20.67 5.22
N ILE A 215 3.45 -20.29 4.51
CA ILE A 215 4.68 -19.78 5.14
C ILE A 215 4.43 -18.49 5.94
N LEU A 216 3.50 -17.63 5.48
CA LEU A 216 3.20 -16.36 6.16
C LEU A 216 2.53 -16.60 7.51
N LEU A 217 1.77 -17.69 7.66
CA LEU A 217 1.21 -18.10 8.95
C LEU A 217 2.33 -18.47 9.93
N TRP A 218 3.29 -19.29 9.51
CA TRP A 218 4.39 -19.70 10.37
C TRP A 218 5.26 -18.52 10.80
N ILE A 219 5.56 -17.60 9.87
CA ILE A 219 6.26 -16.35 10.20
C ILE A 219 5.46 -15.54 11.23
N TYR A 220 4.14 -15.43 11.06
CA TYR A 220 3.28 -14.72 12.02
C TYR A 220 3.27 -15.35 13.41
N ILE A 221 3.19 -16.68 13.51
CA ILE A 221 3.25 -17.40 14.78
C ILE A 221 4.61 -17.19 15.45
N ILE A 222 5.72 -17.28 14.71
CA ILE A 222 7.07 -17.03 15.23
C ILE A 222 7.17 -15.61 15.79
N VAL A 223 6.69 -14.60 15.05
CA VAL A 223 6.71 -13.21 15.49
C VAL A 223 5.93 -13.01 16.79
N ILE A 224 4.73 -13.60 16.91
CA ILE A 224 3.94 -13.54 18.16
C ILE A 224 4.70 -14.20 19.31
N ILE A 225 5.25 -15.40 19.10
CA ILE A 225 6.02 -16.11 20.12
C ILE A 225 7.22 -15.28 20.57
N CYS A 226 7.98 -14.71 19.64
CA CYS A 226 9.12 -13.85 19.97
C CYS A 226 8.70 -12.61 20.78
N LEU A 227 7.55 -12.00 20.47
CA LEU A 227 7.03 -10.85 21.22
C LEU A 227 6.73 -11.18 22.69
N LEU A 228 6.31 -12.40 23.01
CA LEU A 228 6.08 -12.83 24.40
C LEU A 228 7.35 -12.78 25.25
N PHE A 229 8.53 -12.87 24.62
CA PHE A 229 9.83 -12.78 25.30
C PHE A 229 10.41 -11.35 25.30
N THR A 230 9.73 -10.39 24.66
CA THR A 230 10.16 -8.98 24.67
C THR A 230 9.58 -8.24 25.87
N GLY A 231 10.28 -8.30 27.00
CA GLY A 231 9.87 -7.61 28.23
C GLY A 231 10.20 -6.12 28.31
N GLN A 232 11.06 -5.60 27.41
CA GLN A 232 11.54 -4.22 27.44
C GLN A 232 11.61 -3.59 26.03
N PRO A 233 11.39 -2.26 25.89
CA PRO A 233 11.59 -1.52 24.65
C PRO A 233 12.99 -1.75 24.07
N SER A 234 13.04 -2.35 22.88
CA SER A 234 14.29 -2.64 22.18
C SER A 234 14.12 -2.53 20.66
N VAL A 235 15.24 -2.45 19.93
CA VAL A 235 15.24 -2.49 18.46
C VAL A 235 14.61 -3.79 17.96
N PHE A 236 14.89 -4.91 18.63
CA PHE A 236 14.31 -6.21 18.30
C PHE A 236 12.78 -6.21 18.47
N GLN A 237 12.28 -5.72 19.61
CA GLN A 237 10.83 -5.58 19.83
C GLN A 237 10.19 -4.67 18.77
N SER A 238 10.85 -3.56 18.42
CA SER A 238 10.36 -2.62 17.40
C SER A 238 10.21 -3.30 16.02
N ILE A 239 11.20 -4.11 15.61
CA ILE A 239 11.12 -4.89 14.37
C ILE A 239 9.93 -5.85 14.43
N LEU A 240 9.80 -6.63 15.51
CA LEU A 240 8.71 -7.59 15.67
C LEU A 240 7.32 -6.93 15.63
N LEU A 241 7.16 -5.77 16.27
CA LEU A 241 5.89 -5.02 16.26
C LEU A 241 5.50 -4.56 14.85
N ASN A 242 6.46 -4.16 14.02
CA ASN A 242 6.21 -3.80 12.63
C ASN A 242 5.85 -5.03 11.78
N PHE A 243 6.55 -6.16 11.98
CA PHE A 243 6.20 -7.43 11.34
C PHE A 243 4.80 -7.90 11.74
N GLN A 244 4.47 -7.85 13.03
CA GLN A 244 3.16 -8.21 13.55
C GLN A 244 2.08 -7.36 12.89
N LEU A 245 2.27 -6.04 12.79
CA LEU A 245 1.30 -5.13 12.15
C LEU A 245 1.03 -5.52 10.69
N VAL A 246 2.08 -5.73 9.89
CA VAL A 246 1.95 -6.09 8.47
C VAL A 246 1.34 -7.49 8.29
N LEU A 247 1.79 -8.47 9.07
CA LEU A 247 1.26 -9.85 9.00
C LEU A 247 -0.18 -9.92 9.49
N SER A 248 -0.57 -9.10 10.46
CA SER A 248 -1.97 -8.98 10.91
C SER A 248 -2.88 -8.52 9.77
N LEU A 249 -2.43 -7.57 8.94
CA LEU A 249 -3.17 -7.17 7.73
C LEU A 249 -3.32 -8.35 6.76
N VAL A 250 -2.28 -9.16 6.56
CA VAL A 250 -2.34 -10.36 5.71
C VAL A 250 -3.37 -11.35 6.23
N MET A 251 -3.35 -11.65 7.54
CA MET A 251 -4.33 -12.55 8.18
C MET A 251 -5.74 -11.99 8.07
N TYR A 252 -5.91 -10.68 8.24
CA TYR A 252 -7.19 -10.01 8.06
C TYR A 252 -7.73 -10.15 6.63
N ILE A 253 -6.91 -9.90 5.61
CA ILE A 253 -7.30 -10.07 4.19
C ILE A 253 -7.68 -11.53 3.91
N GLN A 254 -6.93 -12.49 4.46
CA GLN A 254 -7.27 -13.91 4.35
C GLN A 254 -8.61 -14.22 5.03
N GLY A 255 -8.88 -13.65 6.20
CA GLY A 255 -10.17 -13.78 6.88
C GLY A 255 -11.34 -13.24 6.07
N LEU A 256 -11.19 -12.06 5.46
CA LEU A 256 -12.19 -11.54 4.53
C LEU A 256 -12.40 -12.47 3.32
N SER A 257 -11.32 -13.09 2.81
CA SER A 257 -11.42 -14.10 1.77
C SER A 257 -12.26 -15.31 2.20
N VAL A 258 -12.12 -15.77 3.45
CA VAL A 258 -12.91 -16.87 4.02
C VAL A 258 -14.38 -16.50 4.14
N ILE A 259 -14.70 -15.30 4.64
CA ILE A 259 -16.09 -14.83 4.78
C ILE A 259 -16.76 -14.74 3.39
N HIS A 260 -16.06 -14.19 2.39
CA HIS A 260 -16.58 -14.14 1.03
C HIS A 260 -16.75 -15.56 0.43
N PHE A 261 -15.79 -16.46 0.68
CA PHE A 261 -15.91 -17.85 0.24
C PHE A 261 -17.08 -18.57 0.92
N PHE A 262 -17.35 -18.30 2.19
CA PHE A 262 -18.50 -18.82 2.92
C PHE A 262 -19.81 -18.45 2.25
N GLY A 263 -20.00 -17.16 1.96
CA GLY A 263 -21.20 -16.69 1.26
C GLY A 263 -21.40 -17.40 -0.08
N LYS A 264 -20.32 -17.55 -0.86
CA LYS A 264 -20.37 -18.27 -2.14
C LYS A 264 -20.65 -19.77 -2.00
N ALA A 265 -19.98 -20.46 -1.06
CA ALA A 265 -20.12 -21.91 -0.86
C ALA A 265 -21.50 -22.31 -0.34
N LYS A 266 -22.19 -21.40 0.36
CA LYS A 266 -23.55 -21.55 0.86
C LYS A 266 -24.63 -21.00 -0.09
N GLY A 267 -24.25 -20.44 -1.24
CA GLY A 267 -25.20 -19.86 -2.19
C GLY A 267 -25.94 -18.64 -1.64
N LEU A 268 -25.34 -17.90 -0.69
CA LEU A 268 -25.97 -16.71 -0.13
C LEU A 268 -26.06 -15.59 -1.19
N PRO A 269 -27.10 -14.75 -1.15
CA PRO A 269 -27.15 -13.55 -1.98
C PRO A 269 -25.91 -12.66 -1.76
N ASN A 270 -25.46 -11.99 -2.81
CA ASN A 270 -24.29 -11.10 -2.76
C ASN A 270 -24.43 -10.03 -1.66
N ALA A 271 -25.65 -9.49 -1.47
CA ALA A 271 -25.93 -8.50 -0.44
C ALA A 271 -25.64 -9.03 0.98
N VAL A 272 -26.03 -10.27 1.28
CA VAL A 272 -25.78 -10.90 2.58
C VAL A 272 -24.29 -11.13 2.79
N THR A 273 -23.58 -11.58 1.76
CA THR A 273 -22.12 -11.79 1.84
C THR A 273 -21.37 -10.48 2.07
N ILE A 274 -21.79 -9.40 1.40
CA ILE A 274 -21.23 -8.06 1.60
C ILE A 274 -21.53 -7.56 3.01
N LEU A 275 -22.75 -7.75 3.50
CA LEU A 275 -23.11 -7.40 4.88
C LEU A 275 -22.23 -8.12 5.91
N LEU A 276 -21.98 -9.42 5.73
CA LEU A 276 -21.06 -10.19 6.60
C LEU A 276 -19.63 -9.66 6.57
N LEU A 277 -19.14 -9.25 5.39
CA LEU A 277 -17.82 -8.63 5.27
C LEU A 277 -17.77 -7.30 6.03
N VAL A 278 -18.78 -6.44 5.87
CA VAL A 278 -18.87 -5.14 6.55
C VAL A 278 -18.97 -5.32 8.07
N ILE A 279 -19.85 -6.21 8.54
CA ILE A 279 -19.98 -6.53 9.98
C ILE A 279 -18.66 -7.06 10.51
N GLY A 280 -18.03 -8.00 9.82
CA GLY A 280 -16.72 -8.55 10.19
C GLY A 280 -15.67 -7.44 10.32
N THR A 281 -15.59 -6.52 9.35
CA THR A 281 -14.69 -5.37 9.40
C THR A 281 -14.97 -4.45 10.58
N ILE A 282 -16.23 -4.11 10.84
CA ILE A 282 -16.62 -3.22 11.96
C ILE A 282 -16.29 -3.85 13.32
N LEU A 283 -16.45 -5.17 13.46
CA LEU A 283 -16.14 -5.88 14.70
C LEU A 283 -14.64 -6.16 14.90
N THR A 284 -13.82 -6.05 13.85
CA THR A 284 -12.40 -6.41 13.87
C THR A 284 -11.58 -5.63 14.91
N PRO A 285 -11.72 -4.31 15.08
CA PRO A 285 -10.96 -3.56 16.08
C PRO A 285 -11.15 -4.06 17.51
N THR A 286 -12.32 -4.61 17.83
CA THR A 286 -12.65 -5.09 19.18
C THR A 286 -12.38 -6.58 19.37
N THR A 287 -12.67 -7.40 18.36
CA THR A 287 -12.69 -8.86 18.50
C THR A 287 -11.53 -9.58 17.83
N HIS A 288 -10.84 -8.91 16.90
CA HIS A 288 -9.85 -9.51 16.00
C HIS A 288 -10.35 -10.76 15.24
N ILE A 289 -11.67 -10.99 15.19
CA ILE A 289 -12.27 -12.25 14.74
C ILE A 289 -11.94 -12.58 13.28
N VAL A 290 -11.90 -11.55 12.42
CA VAL A 290 -11.58 -11.73 11.00
C VAL A 290 -10.13 -12.18 10.82
N GLY A 291 -9.18 -11.60 11.57
CA GLY A 291 -7.79 -12.03 11.54
C GLY A 291 -7.63 -13.49 11.99
N LEU A 292 -8.35 -13.89 13.04
CA LEU A 292 -8.38 -15.27 13.53
C LEU A 292 -8.94 -16.24 12.48
N LEU A 293 -10.02 -15.88 11.78
CA LEU A 293 -10.54 -16.69 10.67
C LEU A 293 -9.48 -16.90 9.58
N GLY A 294 -8.69 -15.87 9.28
CA GLY A 294 -7.57 -15.98 8.34
C GLY A 294 -6.49 -16.94 8.81
N VAL A 295 -6.12 -16.88 10.08
CA VAL A 295 -5.17 -17.82 10.72
C VAL A 295 -5.68 -19.26 10.64
N ILE A 296 -6.95 -19.50 10.98
CA ILE A 296 -7.55 -20.84 10.97
C ILE A 296 -7.64 -21.37 9.53
N ASP A 297 -7.90 -20.53 8.54
CA ASP A 297 -7.94 -20.99 7.15
C ASP A 297 -6.55 -21.36 6.63
N LEU A 298 -5.50 -20.63 6.99
CA LEU A 298 -4.15 -21.02 6.59
C LEU A 298 -3.64 -22.27 7.30
N SER A 299 -4.08 -22.52 8.54
CA SER A 299 -3.65 -23.71 9.30
C SER A 299 -4.41 -24.97 8.89
N LEU A 300 -5.74 -24.88 8.73
CA LEU A 300 -6.62 -26.04 8.49
C LEU A 300 -7.20 -26.11 7.07
N ASN A 301 -6.99 -25.08 6.25
CA ASN A 301 -7.57 -24.97 4.91
C ASN A 301 -9.12 -24.99 4.97
N LEU A 302 -9.70 -24.10 5.78
CA LEU A 302 -11.16 -23.99 6.02
C LEU A 302 -11.96 -23.95 4.71
N LYS A 303 -11.51 -23.18 3.71
CA LYS A 303 -12.19 -23.10 2.41
C LYS A 303 -12.26 -24.45 1.69
N ARG A 304 -11.23 -25.31 1.81
CA ARG A 304 -11.27 -26.67 1.26
C ARG A 304 -12.28 -27.54 2.00
N ILE A 305 -12.33 -27.47 3.33
CA ILE A 305 -13.29 -28.21 4.15
C ILE A 305 -14.73 -27.85 3.77
N MET A 306 -15.02 -26.55 3.65
CA MET A 306 -16.35 -26.04 3.29
C MET A 306 -16.78 -26.46 1.87
N LYS A 307 -15.84 -26.48 0.92
CA LYS A 307 -16.09 -26.95 -0.45
C LYS A 307 -16.51 -28.42 -0.49
N ASN A 308 -15.90 -29.26 0.36
CA ASN A 308 -16.23 -30.68 0.43
C ASN A 308 -17.60 -30.92 1.06
N ASN A 309 -17.97 -30.16 2.08
CA ASN A 309 -19.26 -30.28 2.76
C ASN A 309 -20.44 -29.76 1.93
N SER A 310 -20.23 -28.81 1.03
CA SER A 310 -21.27 -28.29 0.11
C SER A 310 -21.58 -29.25 -1.06
N LYS A 311 -20.71 -30.24 -1.30
CA LYS A 311 -20.88 -31.26 -2.36
C LYS A 311 -21.54 -32.56 -1.89
N LYS A 312 -21.75 -32.71 -0.58
CA LYS A 312 -22.56 -33.78 0.01
C LYS A 312 -23.98 -33.27 0.19
#